data_AF-A0A151LWJ5-F1
#
_entry.id   AF-A0A151LWJ5-F1
#
_cell.length_a   1.000
_cell.length_b   1.000
_cell.length_c   1.000
_cell.angle_alpha   90.00
_cell.angle_beta   90.00
_cell.angle_gamma   90.00
#
_symmetry.space_group_name_H-M   'P 1'
#
loop_
_entity.id
_entity.type
_entity.pdbx_description
1 polymer ?
#
loop_
_entity_poly.entity_id
_entity_poly.type
_entity_poly.pdbx_seq_one_letter_code
_entity_poly.pdbx_strand_id
1 'polypeptide(L)'
;MPCILKVRISGIRDFNTFEKSELDSFKYIEVTLGETKQRTKFNINRSTNDLNLSFRLEIADDSELQTNPLKITIDDAENINNGYIQIDLSFFYFHDNLKLEGWFPLYDSLAGLK
;
A
#
# COMPACT_ATOMS: atom_id res chain seq x y z
N MET A 1 -23.53 -4.88 -1.97
CA MET A 1 -23.89 -3.87 -0.93
C MET A 1 -22.72 -2.90 -0.76
N PRO A 2 -22.95 -1.60 -0.49
CA PRO A 2 -21.85 -0.67 -0.32
C PRO A 2 -21.07 -0.98 0.97
N CYS A 3 -19.75 -0.86 0.92
CA CYS A 3 -18.88 -1.09 2.06
C CYS A 3 -17.73 -0.06 2.12
N ILE A 4 -17.07 0.02 3.28
CA ILE A 4 -15.96 0.94 3.51
C ILE A 4 -14.72 0.13 3.86
N LEU A 5 -13.69 0.22 3.02
CA LEU A 5 -12.39 -0.37 3.30
C LEU A 5 -11.46 0.69 3.92
N LYS A 6 -11.00 0.43 5.13
CA LYS A 6 -10.03 1.29 5.84
C LYS A 6 -8.67 0.63 5.80
N VAL A 7 -7.70 1.31 5.19
CA VAL A 7 -6.31 0.84 5.08
C VAL A 7 -5.43 1.78 5.88
N ARG A 8 -4.68 1.23 6.85
CA ARG A 8 -3.70 2.00 7.62
C ARG A 8 -2.31 1.45 7.37
N ILE A 9 -1.40 2.32 6.97
CA ILE A 9 0.01 2.00 6.77
C ILE A 9 0.77 2.61 7.93
N SER A 10 1.10 1.76 8.90
CA SER A 10 1.83 2.19 10.10
C SER A 10 3.25 2.60 9.77
N GLY A 11 3.95 1.80 8.96
CA GLY A 11 5.33 2.07 8.62
C GLY A 11 5.88 1.16 7.53
N ILE A 12 7.13 1.43 7.16
CA ILE A 12 7.90 0.68 6.17
C ILE A 12 9.29 0.37 6.72
N ARG A 13 9.83 -0.81 6.44
CA ARG A 13 11.16 -1.25 6.91
C ARG A 13 11.96 -1.87 5.78
N ASP A 14 13.28 -1.85 5.91
CA ASP A 14 14.23 -2.47 4.98
C ASP A 14 14.04 -2.04 3.51
N PHE A 15 13.46 -0.86 3.32
CA PHE A 15 13.18 -0.29 2.01
C PHE A 15 14.45 0.32 1.46
N ASN A 16 15.05 -0.37 0.49
CA ASN A 16 16.31 0.05 -0.11
C ASN A 16 16.01 1.21 -1.07
N THR A 17 16.18 2.45 -0.59
CA THR A 17 16.26 3.62 -1.45
C THR A 17 17.54 3.50 -2.29
N PHE A 18 17.38 2.99 -3.52
CA PHE A 18 18.45 3.10 -4.50
C PHE A 18 18.79 4.58 -4.69
N GLU A 19 20.09 4.86 -4.62
CA GLU A 19 20.80 6.11 -4.90
C GLU A 19 20.69 7.25 -3.87
N LYS A 20 21.69 7.26 -2.97
CA LYS A 20 22.84 8.21 -2.93
C LYS A 20 22.74 9.64 -3.53
N SER A 21 21.59 10.16 -3.93
CA SER A 21 21.41 11.60 -4.09
C SER A 21 20.76 12.15 -2.83
N GLU A 22 21.55 12.95 -2.11
CA GLU A 22 21.08 13.86 -1.08
C GLU A 22 19.83 14.62 -1.56
N LEU A 23 18.93 14.93 -0.62
CA LEU A 23 17.60 15.55 -0.75
C LEU A 23 16.42 14.56 -0.76
N ASP A 24 15.63 14.66 0.31
CA ASP A 24 14.21 14.29 0.44
C ASP A 24 13.54 13.79 -0.85
N SER A 25 13.75 12.50 -1.18
CA SER A 25 13.07 11.88 -2.32
C SER A 25 11.61 11.67 -1.91
N PHE A 26 10.72 12.55 -2.38
CA PHE A 26 9.29 12.36 -2.20
C PHE A 26 8.85 11.08 -2.89
N LYS A 27 8.12 10.24 -2.15
CA LYS A 27 7.50 9.03 -2.66
C LYS A 27 6.00 9.14 -2.54
N TYR A 28 5.32 8.28 -3.28
CA TYR A 28 3.87 8.22 -3.33
C TYR A 28 3.44 6.80 -3.01
N ILE A 29 2.48 6.69 -2.10
CA ILE A 29 1.76 5.45 -1.89
C ILE A 29 0.43 5.60 -2.61
N GLU A 30 0.13 4.64 -3.47
CA GLU A 30 -1.18 4.49 -4.08
C GLU A 30 -1.84 3.22 -3.54
N VAL A 31 -3.06 3.37 -3.03
CA VAL A 31 -3.92 2.26 -2.61
C VAL A 31 -5.05 2.15 -3.63
N THR A 32 -5.15 1.01 -4.29
CA THR A 32 -6.09 0.76 -5.39
C THR A 32 -6.85 -0.54 -5.14
N LEU A 33 -8.16 -0.50 -5.36
CA LEU A 33 -9.06 -1.65 -5.35
C LEU A 33 -10.07 -1.46 -6.49
N GLY A 34 -10.00 -2.32 -7.51
CA GLY A 34 -10.83 -2.19 -8.71
C GLY A 34 -10.62 -0.83 -9.39
N GLU A 35 -11.68 -0.05 -9.53
CA GLU A 35 -11.63 1.31 -10.09
C GLU A 35 -11.32 2.39 -9.05
N THR A 36 -11.45 2.06 -7.75
CA THR A 36 -11.24 3.02 -6.67
C THR A 36 -9.75 3.11 -6.34
N LYS A 37 -9.19 4.32 -6.46
CA LYS A 37 -7.78 4.59 -6.12
C LYS A 37 -7.63 5.83 -5.25
N GLN A 38 -6.69 5.76 -4.32
CA GLN A 38 -6.27 6.90 -3.50
C GLN A 38 -4.75 6.95 -3.45
N ARG A 39 -4.19 8.10 -3.83
CA ARG A 39 -2.74 8.35 -3.82
C ARG A 39 -2.39 9.42 -2.82
N THR A 40 -1.36 9.19 -2.01
CA THR A 40 -0.86 10.14 -1.02
C THR A 40 0.65 10.27 -1.10
N LYS A 41 1.13 11.51 -1.02
CA LYS A 41 2.53 11.86 -0.99
C LYS A 41 3.09 11.66 0.41
N PHE A 42 4.27 11.06 0.53
CA PHE A 42 4.97 10.88 1.80
C PHE A 42 6.47 11.10 1.62
N ASN A 43 7.16 11.32 2.73
CA ASN A 43 8.62 11.45 2.75
C ASN A 43 9.20 10.26 3.54
N ILE A 44 10.16 9.55 2.95
CA ILE A 44 10.95 8.56 3.66
C ILE A 44 12.20 9.28 4.17
N ASN A 45 12.14 9.76 5.41
CA ASN A 45 13.34 10.21 6.09
C ASN A 45 14.04 8.99 6.72
N ARG A 46 15.38 8.93 6.66
CA ARG A 46 16.20 7.82 7.20
C ARG A 46 15.95 7.50 8.68
N SER A 47 15.31 8.40 9.42
CA SER A 47 15.08 8.31 10.87
C SER A 47 13.67 7.87 11.27
N THR A 48 12.68 7.89 10.38
CA THR A 48 11.29 7.61 10.75
C THR A 48 10.69 6.57 9.80
N ASN A 49 10.65 5.32 10.27
CA ASN A 49 9.90 4.24 9.62
C ASN A 49 8.38 4.39 9.82
N ASP A 50 7.93 5.33 10.66
CA ASP A 50 6.53 5.57 10.98
C ASP A 50 5.90 6.54 9.97
N LEU A 51 5.02 6.01 9.12
CA LEU A 51 4.28 6.77 8.11
C LEU A 51 2.90 7.21 8.61
N ASN A 52 2.25 6.35 9.41
CA ASN A 52 0.93 6.55 9.97
C ASN A 52 -0.12 7.09 8.96
N LEU A 53 -0.10 6.57 7.73
CA LEU A 53 -1.01 6.97 6.67
C LEU A 53 -2.33 6.19 6.78
N SER A 54 -3.44 6.87 6.53
CA SER A 54 -4.78 6.28 6.61
C SER A 54 -5.56 6.58 5.34
N PHE A 55 -6.10 5.53 4.74
CA PHE A 55 -6.90 5.59 3.52
C PHE A 55 -8.28 5.04 3.82
N ARG A 56 -9.30 5.64 3.20
CA ARG A 56 -10.69 5.23 3.35
C ARG A 56 -11.30 5.14 1.95
N LEU A 57 -11.44 3.92 1.46
CA LEU A 57 -12.02 3.63 0.15
C LEU A 57 -13.51 3.34 0.36
N GLU A 58 -14.36 4.07 -0.36
CA GLU A 58 -15.80 3.83 -0.38
C GLU A 58 -16.10 2.97 -1.60
N ILE A 59 -16.53 1.73 -1.36
CA ILE A 59 -16.77 0.74 -2.40
C ILE A 59 -18.28 0.62 -2.61
N ALA A 60 -18.72 0.77 -3.86
CA ALA A 60 -20.14 0.77 -4.20
C ALA A 60 -20.75 -0.63 -4.04
N ASP A 61 -20.00 -1.67 -4.38
CA ASP A 61 -20.42 -3.06 -4.25
C ASP A 61 -19.34 -3.95 -3.62
N ASP A 62 -19.68 -4.63 -2.54
CA ASP A 62 -18.77 -5.51 -1.80
C ASP A 62 -18.28 -6.71 -2.61
N SER A 63 -18.98 -7.09 -3.69
CA SER A 63 -18.50 -8.07 -4.67
C SER A 63 -17.13 -7.72 -5.28
N GLU A 64 -16.75 -6.45 -5.30
CA GLU A 64 -15.42 -5.99 -5.71
C GLU A 64 -14.30 -6.52 -4.81
N LEU A 65 -14.58 -6.80 -3.53
CA LEU A 65 -13.61 -7.36 -2.59
C LEU A 65 -13.21 -8.81 -2.92
N GLN A 66 -14.07 -9.53 -3.67
CA GLN A 66 -13.83 -10.92 -4.09
C GLN A 66 -13.17 -11.01 -5.46
N THR A 67 -13.35 -10.00 -6.30
CA THR A 67 -12.92 -10.00 -7.69
C THR A 67 -11.61 -9.24 -7.89
N ASN A 68 -11.41 -8.17 -7.11
CA ASN A 68 -10.26 -7.30 -7.23
C ASN A 68 -9.39 -7.35 -5.98
N PRO A 69 -8.08 -7.64 -6.11
CA PRO A 69 -7.18 -7.59 -4.97
C PRO A 69 -6.89 -6.13 -4.58
N LEU A 70 -6.64 -5.90 -3.29
CA LEU A 70 -6.12 -4.63 -2.80
C LEU A 70 -4.66 -4.51 -3.22
N LYS A 71 -4.36 -3.52 -4.05
CA LYS A 71 -3.00 -3.21 -4.48
C LYS A 71 -2.51 -1.95 -3.76
N ILE A 72 -1.35 -2.06 -3.12
CA ILE A 72 -0.64 -0.93 -2.52
C ILE A 72 0.66 -0.78 -3.28
N THR A 73 0.81 0.28 -4.05
CA THR A 73 1.99 0.54 -4.88
C THR A 73 2.79 1.69 -4.28
N ILE A 74 4.12 1.58 -4.33
CA ILE A 74 5.03 2.64 -3.91
C ILE A 74 5.78 3.14 -5.14
N ASP A 75 5.54 4.40 -5.49
CA ASP A 75 6.17 5.07 -6.63
C ASP A 75 7.00 6.27 -6.16
N ASP A 76 7.90 6.75 -7.01
CA ASP A 76 8.56 8.04 -6.82
C ASP A 76 7.86 9.17 -7.60
N ALA A 77 8.48 10.35 -7.61
CA ALA A 77 8.00 11.51 -8.36
C ALA A 77 8.01 11.29 -9.89
N GLU A 78 8.82 10.37 -10.38
CA GLU A 78 8.92 10.00 -11.80
C GLU A 78 7.98 8.85 -12.18
N ASN A 79 7.16 8.36 -11.23
CA ASN A 79 6.31 7.18 -11.35
C ASN A 79 7.09 5.89 -11.65
N ILE A 80 8.33 5.80 -11.16
CA ILE A 80 9.08 4.55 -11.16
C ILE A 80 8.57 3.71 -9.99
N ASN A 81 8.11 2.50 -10.33
CA ASN A 81 7.64 1.53 -9.35
C ASN A 81 8.81 1.09 -8.46
N ASN A 82 8.71 1.37 -7.17
CA ASN A 82 9.68 0.95 -6.15
C ASN A 82 9.23 -0.31 -5.40
N GLY A 83 8.09 -0.87 -5.76
CA GLY A 83 7.53 -2.11 -5.28
C GLY A 83 6.05 -2.01 -4.98
N TYR A 84 5.39 -3.16 -4.86
CA TYR A 84 3.98 -3.24 -4.54
C TYR A 84 3.66 -4.37 -3.56
N ILE A 85 2.51 -4.25 -2.92
CA ILE A 85 1.87 -5.28 -2.11
C ILE A 85 0.52 -5.57 -2.76
N GLN A 86 0.19 -6.85 -2.88
CA GLN A 86 -1.12 -7.28 -3.34
C GLN A 86 -1.74 -8.20 -2.29
N ILE A 87 -2.95 -7.87 -1.84
CA ILE A 87 -3.67 -8.61 -0.81
C ILE A 87 -5.04 -8.98 -1.38
N ASP A 88 -5.32 -10.28 -1.43
CA ASP A 88 -6.67 -10.78 -1.69
C ASP A 88 -7.54 -10.56 -0.45
N LEU A 89 -8.70 -9.92 -0.59
CA LEU A 89 -9.61 -9.60 0.50
C LEU A 89 -10.74 -10.62 0.66
N SER A 90 -10.76 -11.68 -0.15
CA SER A 90 -11.76 -12.74 -0.11
C SER A 90 -11.86 -13.42 1.27
N PHE A 91 -10.78 -13.40 2.07
CA PHE A 91 -10.77 -13.97 3.42
C PHE A 91 -11.73 -13.26 4.39
N PHE A 92 -12.11 -12.00 4.14
CA PHE A 92 -13.08 -11.29 4.98
C PHE A 92 -14.50 -11.87 4.91
N TYR A 93 -14.82 -12.66 3.87
CA TYR A 93 -16.10 -13.34 3.78
C TYR A 93 -16.22 -14.57 4.69
N PHE A 94 -15.08 -15.10 5.16
CA PHE A 94 -15.03 -16.35 5.93
C PHE A 94 -14.73 -16.13 7.42
N HIS A 95 -14.51 -14.88 7.84
CA HIS A 95 -14.13 -14.55 9.21
C HIS A 95 -14.99 -13.43 9.80
N ASP A 96 -15.47 -13.66 11.02
CA ASP A 96 -16.25 -12.67 11.78
C ASP A 96 -15.43 -11.43 12.15
N ASN A 97 -14.09 -11.55 12.16
CA ASN A 97 -13.19 -10.45 12.40
C ASN A 97 -12.72 -9.86 11.07
N LEU A 98 -13.36 -8.76 10.65
CA LEU A 98 -13.06 -8.02 9.42
C LEU A 98 -11.78 -7.16 9.54
N LYS A 99 -10.72 -7.71 10.12
CA LYS A 99 -9.44 -7.04 10.34
C LYS A 99 -8.27 -7.92 9.90
N LEU A 100 -7.40 -7.35 9.07
CA LEU A 100 -6.11 -7.91 8.71
C LEU A 100 -5.02 -6.91 9.12
N GLU A 101 -4.05 -7.39 9.91
CA GLU A 101 -2.92 -6.59 10.33
C GLU A 101 -1.63 -7.41 10.33
N GLY A 102 -0.52 -6.78 9.97
CA GLY A 102 0.77 -7.45 9.90
C GLY A 102 1.77 -6.71 9.03
N TRP A 103 2.96 -7.29 8.94
CA TRP A 103 3.98 -6.87 8.00
C TRP A 103 3.86 -7.69 6.72
N PHE A 104 3.74 -7.00 5.60
CA PHE A 104 3.65 -7.62 4.27
C PHE A 104 4.97 -7.41 3.52
N PRO A 105 5.47 -8.43 2.80
CA PRO A 105 6.64 -8.27 1.96
C PRO A 105 6.32 -7.34 0.79
N LEU A 106 7.29 -6.51 0.41
CA LEU A 106 7.20 -5.68 -0.78
C LEU A 106 7.71 -6.49 -1.98
N TYR A 107 6.86 -6.70 -2.96
CA TYR A 107 7.18 -7.42 -4.19
C TYR A 107 7.68 -6.47 -5.27
N ASP A 108 8.43 -7.03 -6.23
CA ASP A 108 8.94 -6.31 -7.40
C ASP A 108 9.68 -5.02 -7.04
N SER A 109 10.35 -5.04 -5.88
CA SER A 109 11.23 -3.97 -5.49
C SER A 109 12.54 -4.10 -6.26
N LEU A 110 13.12 -2.96 -6.65
CA LEU A 110 14.40 -2.88 -7.37
C LEU A 110 15.58 -3.50 -6.60
N ALA A 111 15.38 -3.90 -5.33
CA ALA A 111 16.38 -4.58 -4.52
C ALA A 111 16.57 -6.08 -4.89
N GLY A 112 15.63 -6.68 -5.63
CA GLY A 112 15.63 -8.12 -5.94
C GLY A 112 15.29 -9.01 -4.74
N LEU A 113 15.23 -10.32 -4.96
CA LEU A 113 15.15 -11.31 -3.87
C LEU A 113 16.50 -11.37 -3.15
N LYS A 114 16.52 -11.08 -1.85
CA LYS A 114 17.66 -11.35 -0.96
C LYS A 114 17.50 -12.69 -0.25
#